data_AF-A0A6N4SPE3-F1
#
_entry.id   AF-A0A6N4SPE3-F1
#
_cell.length_a   1.000
_cell.length_b   1.000
_cell.length_c   1.000
_cell.angle_alpha   90.00
_cell.angle_beta   90.00
_cell.angle_gamma   90.00
#
_symmetry.space_group_name_H-M   'P 1'
#
loop_
_entity.id
_entity.type
_entity.pdbx_description
1 polymer ?
#
loop_
_entity_poly.entity_id
_entity_poly.type
_entity_poly.pdbx_seq_one_letter_code
_entity_poly.pdbx_strand_id
1 'polypeptide(L)'
;MRFRKFSIPLLVLFCVFLSFVTNGQSRRIYKGQYHKGKSQPSISLKKISKNELLSIFGTVGYATYYGDLCDGIDCFKFRPQIGAGALLRTNYLGKRLNIRGDVRFFKLYSDDYYKYRNLNFRSTNWEFILSGQFDFYPYEKMMRRRPRINPYIYAGIGLMTFDPWGQFPDGKWHQLRQLETEHTKYGNVAFLYTAGFGLKFRYSYKWSFMVEGGYRYTTTDHIDDVSIQDYPDASSFNNSIAGQMSNKSTNFPYNGSDAQTPQDYRGNPKNKDGYFIFSAGVVYHFTKNHKPKFKGNDQLLRK
;
A
#
# COMPACT_ATOMS: atom_id res chain seq x y z
N MET A 1 2.27 -22.53 12.65
CA MET A 1 3.60 -21.88 12.84
C MET A 1 3.34 -20.44 13.31
N ARG A 2 3.36 -20.20 14.63
CA ARG A 2 3.00 -18.89 15.23
C ARG A 2 4.12 -17.87 15.00
N PHE A 3 3.89 -16.88 14.14
CA PHE A 3 4.78 -15.74 14.01
C PHE A 3 4.67 -14.85 15.27
N ARG A 4 5.70 -14.93 16.12
CA ARG A 4 5.87 -14.05 17.28
C ARG A 4 6.21 -12.63 16.80
N LYS A 5 5.42 -11.67 17.28
CA LYS A 5 5.70 -10.23 17.48
C LYS A 5 6.97 -9.69 16.81
N PHE A 6 6.83 -9.05 15.65
CA PHE A 6 7.83 -8.11 15.14
C PHE A 6 7.61 -6.74 15.80
N SER A 7 8.34 -6.50 16.88
CA SER A 7 8.31 -5.27 17.68
C SER A 7 9.20 -4.17 17.10
N ILE A 8 8.62 -3.27 16.29
CA ILE A 8 8.95 -1.83 16.20
C ILE A 8 10.38 -1.38 15.73
N PRO A 9 11.37 -2.17 15.22
CA PRO A 9 12.69 -1.57 14.94
C PRO A 9 12.78 -1.00 13.51
N LEU A 10 11.73 -1.13 12.68
CA LEU A 10 11.79 -0.75 11.27
C LEU A 10 11.72 0.77 11.05
N LEU A 11 11.08 1.49 11.98
CA LEU A 11 10.90 2.95 11.91
C LEU A 11 12.22 3.69 12.24
N VAL A 12 13.08 3.10 13.09
CA VAL A 12 14.40 3.66 13.42
C VAL A 12 15.41 3.40 12.29
N LEU A 13 15.31 2.29 11.57
CA LEU A 13 16.21 1.99 10.45
C LEU A 13 16.03 2.96 9.26
N PHE A 14 14.80 3.47 9.05
CA PHE A 14 14.51 4.44 7.99
C PHE A 14 15.09 5.84 8.29
N CYS A 15 15.08 6.26 9.55
CA CYS A 15 15.69 7.54 9.98
C CYS A 15 17.23 7.50 9.95
N VAL A 16 17.83 6.33 10.23
CA VAL A 16 19.30 6.16 10.14
C VAL A 16 19.77 6.15 8.68
N PHE A 17 18.99 5.62 7.73
CA PHE A 17 19.36 5.68 6.31
C PHE A 17 19.31 7.10 5.72
N LEU A 18 18.42 7.97 6.21
CA LEU A 18 18.35 9.38 5.79
C LEU A 18 19.51 10.23 6.33
N SER A 19 20.12 9.84 7.46
CA SER A 19 21.25 10.55 8.05
C SER A 19 22.61 10.16 7.45
N PHE A 20 22.73 9.01 6.76
CA PHE A 20 23.96 8.65 6.04
C PHE A 20 24.11 9.33 4.67
N VAL A 21 23.05 9.94 4.12
CA VAL A 21 23.13 10.66 2.83
C VAL A 21 23.55 12.13 2.99
N THR A 22 23.61 12.65 4.22
CA THR A 22 24.01 14.05 4.49
C THR A 22 25.48 14.23 4.89
N ASN A 23 26.29 13.17 4.93
CA ASN A 23 27.76 13.31 5.08
C ASN A 23 28.43 13.59 3.72
N GLY A 24 28.06 14.72 3.13
CA GLY A 24 28.83 15.37 2.07
C GLY A 24 30.13 15.92 2.66
N GLN A 25 31.25 15.48 2.11
CA GLN A 25 32.61 15.83 2.53
C GLN A 25 32.78 17.31 2.92
N SER A 26 33.11 17.55 4.20
CA SER A 26 33.66 18.82 4.66
C SER A 26 35.00 19.05 3.99
N ARG A 27 35.03 19.90 2.95
CA ARG A 27 36.27 20.46 2.41
C ARG A 27 36.66 21.66 3.27
N ARG A 28 37.88 21.63 3.83
CA ARG A 28 38.50 22.75 4.54
C ARG A 28 38.48 24.01 3.67
N ILE A 29 37.88 25.07 4.18
CA ILE A 29 37.81 26.39 3.54
C ILE A 29 39.10 27.14 3.87
N TYR A 30 39.96 27.37 2.89
CA TYR A 30 41.01 28.39 2.97
C TYR A 30 40.37 29.77 2.87
N LYS A 31 40.66 30.66 3.83
CA LYS A 31 40.20 32.07 3.84
C LYS A 31 40.93 32.85 2.75
N GLY A 32 40.28 33.02 1.59
CA GLY A 32 40.63 33.98 0.56
C GLY A 32 39.60 35.11 0.51
N GLN A 33 40.08 36.34 0.40
CA GLN A 33 39.36 37.61 0.49
C GLN A 33 38.34 37.84 -0.65
N TYR A 34 37.26 38.58 -0.29
CA TYR A 34 36.32 39.35 -1.12
C TYR A 34 35.73 38.71 -2.39
N HIS A 35 34.52 38.15 -2.30
CA HIS A 35 33.60 38.07 -3.46
C HIS A 35 32.12 38.27 -3.04
N LYS A 36 31.43 39.16 -3.77
CA LYS A 36 30.00 39.50 -3.65
C LYS A 36 29.14 38.24 -3.58
N GLY A 37 28.26 38.17 -2.57
CA GLY A 37 27.40 37.03 -2.29
C GLY A 37 26.57 36.61 -3.51
N LYS A 38 26.79 35.38 -4.00
CA LYS A 38 25.84 34.72 -4.90
C LYS A 38 24.63 34.32 -4.06
N SER A 39 23.45 34.73 -4.52
CA SER A 39 22.17 34.36 -3.94
C SER A 39 22.08 32.84 -3.71
N GLN A 40 21.47 32.46 -2.59
CA GLN A 40 21.07 31.09 -2.34
C GLN A 40 20.31 30.57 -3.56
N PRO A 41 20.57 29.34 -4.04
CA PRO A 41 19.85 28.82 -5.19
C PRO A 41 18.39 28.66 -4.81
N SER A 42 17.54 29.56 -5.31
CA SER A 42 16.09 29.36 -5.28
C SER A 42 15.78 28.03 -5.97
N ILE A 43 14.93 27.21 -5.34
CA ILE A 43 14.45 25.95 -5.91
C ILE A 43 13.63 26.30 -7.15
N SER A 44 14.29 26.39 -8.30
CA SER A 44 13.66 26.70 -9.57
C SER A 44 13.14 25.40 -10.20
N LEU A 45 11.81 25.30 -10.28
CA LEU A 45 11.08 24.22 -10.98
C LEU A 45 11.54 24.02 -12.45
N LYS A 46 12.21 25.00 -13.06
CA LYS A 46 12.76 24.92 -14.43
C LYS A 46 14.03 24.05 -14.54
N LYS A 47 14.85 23.93 -13.49
CA LYS A 47 16.09 23.10 -13.49
C LYS A 47 15.82 21.62 -13.20
N ILE A 48 14.75 21.36 -12.45
CA ILE A 48 14.18 20.04 -12.15
C ILE A 48 13.90 19.25 -13.45
N SER A 49 13.53 19.92 -14.55
CA SER A 49 13.14 19.30 -15.84
C SER A 49 14.22 18.55 -16.67
N LYS A 50 15.53 18.80 -16.50
CA LYS A 50 16.56 18.22 -17.41
C LYS A 50 17.07 16.84 -16.99
N ASN A 51 16.92 16.49 -15.73
CA ASN A 51 17.54 15.31 -15.13
C ASN A 51 16.54 14.36 -14.48
N GLU A 52 15.28 14.74 -14.45
CA GLU A 52 14.22 13.93 -13.88
C GLU A 52 13.46 13.18 -14.96
N LEU A 53 12.95 12.02 -14.58
CA LEU A 53 12.12 11.19 -15.43
C LEU A 53 10.80 10.92 -14.74
N LEU A 54 9.76 11.58 -15.23
CA LEU A 54 8.40 11.25 -14.89
C LEU A 54 7.97 9.98 -15.63
N SER A 55 7.30 9.09 -14.92
CA SER A 55 6.63 7.93 -15.49
C SER A 55 5.21 7.88 -14.96
N ILE A 56 4.29 7.37 -15.75
CA ILE A 56 2.95 7.03 -15.30
C ILE A 56 2.75 5.53 -15.44
N PHE A 57 1.83 5.00 -14.67
CA PHE A 57 1.50 3.59 -14.75
C PHE A 57 0.04 3.30 -14.43
N GLY A 58 -0.44 2.19 -14.98
CA GLY A 58 -1.72 1.58 -14.63
C GLY A 58 -1.48 0.14 -14.18
N THR A 59 -2.25 -0.30 -13.18
CA THR A 59 -2.18 -1.65 -12.63
C THR A 59 -3.57 -2.28 -12.52
N VAL A 60 -3.61 -3.59 -12.65
CA VAL A 60 -4.74 -4.45 -12.33
C VAL A 60 -4.24 -5.61 -11.48
N GLY A 61 -5.09 -6.19 -10.65
CA GLY A 61 -4.63 -7.17 -9.70
C GLY A 61 -5.72 -7.74 -8.82
N TYR A 62 -5.27 -8.31 -7.70
CA TYR A 62 -6.12 -8.88 -6.68
C TYR A 62 -5.73 -8.35 -5.29
N ALA A 63 -6.74 -8.21 -4.43
CA ALA A 63 -6.60 -7.90 -3.02
C ALA A 63 -7.19 -9.04 -2.19
N THR A 64 -6.60 -9.32 -1.02
CA THR A 64 -7.14 -10.26 -0.04
C THR A 64 -6.98 -9.70 1.37
N TYR A 65 -8.01 -9.89 2.20
CA TYR A 65 -8.02 -9.47 3.59
C TYR A 65 -7.15 -10.39 4.47
N TYR A 66 -6.62 -9.84 5.55
CA TYR A 66 -5.90 -10.55 6.60
C TYR A 66 -6.11 -9.86 7.94
N GLY A 67 -6.71 -10.55 8.92
CA GLY A 67 -7.08 -9.99 10.22
C GLY A 67 -7.97 -10.96 11.01
N ASP A 68 -8.94 -10.44 11.75
CA ASP A 68 -9.71 -11.20 12.74
C ASP A 68 -10.66 -12.26 12.16
N LEU A 69 -11.19 -12.03 10.95
CA LEU A 69 -11.96 -13.05 10.22
C LEU A 69 -11.08 -14.06 9.47
N CYS A 70 -9.84 -13.70 9.14
CA CYS A 70 -8.94 -14.54 8.36
C CYS A 70 -7.47 -14.31 8.72
N ASP A 71 -6.89 -15.23 9.48
CA ASP A 71 -5.53 -15.15 10.02
C ASP A 71 -4.53 -16.11 9.33
N GLY A 72 -4.97 -16.78 8.26
CA GLY A 72 -4.20 -17.80 7.54
C GLY A 72 -4.32 -17.71 6.02
N ILE A 73 -3.46 -18.46 5.32
CA ILE A 73 -3.47 -18.50 3.85
C ILE A 73 -4.71 -19.23 3.32
N ASP A 74 -5.22 -20.20 4.08
CA ASP A 74 -6.34 -21.06 3.68
C ASP A 74 -7.68 -20.32 3.58
N CYS A 75 -7.81 -19.18 4.25
CA CYS A 75 -9.01 -18.34 4.23
C CYS A 75 -8.94 -17.17 3.23
N PHE A 76 -7.85 -17.02 2.48
CA PHE A 76 -7.70 -15.90 1.54
C PHE A 76 -8.76 -15.91 0.43
N LYS A 77 -9.38 -14.75 0.24
CA LYS A 77 -10.39 -14.50 -0.79
C LYS A 77 -9.93 -13.37 -1.69
N PHE A 78 -9.39 -13.74 -2.85
CA PHE A 78 -8.91 -12.78 -3.83
C PHE A 78 -10.06 -12.04 -4.52
N ARG A 79 -10.01 -10.72 -4.48
CA ARG A 79 -10.98 -9.81 -5.08
C ARG A 79 -10.28 -8.81 -6.01
N PRO A 80 -10.94 -8.35 -7.08
CA PRO A 80 -10.29 -7.54 -8.10
C PRO A 80 -9.82 -6.19 -7.55
N GLN A 81 -8.69 -5.73 -8.08
CA GLN A 81 -8.08 -4.43 -7.83
C GLN A 81 -7.69 -3.77 -9.15
N ILE A 82 -7.86 -2.45 -9.23
CA ILE A 82 -7.36 -1.59 -10.30
C ILE A 82 -6.67 -0.37 -9.69
N GLY A 83 -5.68 0.19 -10.37
CA GLY A 83 -4.96 1.34 -9.86
C GLY A 83 -4.20 2.09 -10.94
N ALA A 84 -3.79 3.30 -10.62
CA ALA A 84 -2.95 4.12 -11.47
C ALA A 84 -2.08 5.04 -10.60
N GLY A 85 -0.97 5.47 -11.16
CA GLY A 85 -0.07 6.34 -10.42
C GLY A 85 1.02 6.96 -11.27
N ALA A 86 1.84 7.75 -10.60
CA ALA A 86 3.00 8.40 -11.17
C ALA A 86 4.25 8.06 -10.35
N LEU A 87 5.36 7.98 -11.06
CA LEU A 87 6.68 7.74 -10.49
C LEU A 87 7.63 8.82 -10.98
N LEU A 88 8.22 9.54 -10.04
CA LEU A 88 9.23 10.55 -10.26
C LEU A 88 10.61 9.98 -9.93
N ARG A 89 11.47 9.89 -10.94
CA ARG A 89 12.90 9.61 -10.74
C ARG A 89 13.66 10.91 -10.70
N THR A 90 14.34 11.19 -9.60
CA THR A 90 15.16 12.40 -9.45
C THR A 90 16.60 12.07 -9.12
N ASN A 91 17.54 12.74 -9.81
CA ASN A 91 18.96 12.54 -9.57
C ASN A 91 19.40 13.01 -8.16
N TYR A 92 18.61 13.86 -7.51
CA TYR A 92 18.90 14.34 -6.15
C TYR A 92 18.83 13.22 -5.11
N LEU A 93 17.97 12.23 -5.33
CA LEU A 93 17.83 11.03 -4.47
C LEU A 93 18.73 9.88 -4.94
N GLY A 94 19.66 10.16 -5.85
CA GLY A 94 20.48 9.15 -6.52
C GLY A 94 19.76 8.47 -7.70
N LYS A 95 20.38 7.44 -8.27
CA LYS A 95 19.83 6.74 -9.47
C LYS A 95 18.91 5.56 -9.14
N ARG A 96 18.70 5.27 -7.85
CA ARG A 96 18.00 4.06 -7.35
C ARG A 96 16.72 4.39 -6.59
N LEU A 97 16.66 5.53 -5.91
CA LEU A 97 15.48 5.93 -5.15
C LEU A 97 14.54 6.78 -6.02
N ASN A 98 13.27 6.42 -6.01
CA ASN A 98 12.21 7.08 -6.75
C ASN A 98 11.07 7.45 -5.80
N ILE A 99 10.38 8.56 -6.09
CA ILE A 99 9.14 8.93 -5.40
C ILE A 99 7.97 8.43 -6.24
N ARG A 100 6.98 7.81 -5.60
CA ARG A 100 5.81 7.24 -6.24
C ARG A 100 4.54 7.69 -5.52
N GLY A 101 3.54 8.10 -6.29
CA GLY A 101 2.17 8.30 -5.81
C GLY A 101 1.22 7.41 -6.59
N ASP A 102 0.34 6.69 -5.90
CA ASP A 102 -0.70 5.87 -6.55
C ASP A 102 -2.05 5.97 -5.88
N VAL A 103 -3.09 5.83 -6.72
CA VAL A 103 -4.49 5.68 -6.34
C VAL A 103 -4.93 4.29 -6.76
N ARG A 104 -5.60 3.57 -5.87
CA ARG A 104 -6.15 2.24 -6.14
C ARG A 104 -7.62 2.18 -5.74
N PHE A 105 -8.36 1.38 -6.50
CA PHE A 105 -9.71 0.96 -6.20
C PHE A 105 -9.72 -0.56 -6.12
N PHE A 106 -10.25 -1.11 -5.03
CA PHE A 106 -10.26 -2.55 -4.80
C PHE A 106 -11.44 -2.97 -3.93
N LYS A 107 -11.80 -4.24 -4.06
CA LYS A 107 -12.78 -4.87 -3.17
C LYS A 107 -12.06 -5.75 -2.17
N LEU A 108 -12.58 -5.80 -0.95
CA LEU A 108 -12.22 -6.78 0.06
C LEU A 108 -13.44 -7.63 0.37
N TYR A 109 -13.16 -8.87 0.75
CA TYR A 109 -14.17 -9.81 1.18
C TYR A 109 -13.50 -10.84 2.09
N SER A 110 -14.16 -11.20 3.17
CA SER A 110 -13.79 -12.38 3.94
C SER A 110 -15.03 -13.05 4.48
N ASP A 111 -14.97 -14.37 4.53
CA ASP A 111 -15.79 -15.15 5.44
C ASP A 111 -14.97 -15.41 6.70
N ASP A 112 -15.66 -15.61 7.81
CA ASP A 112 -15.02 -16.02 9.04
C ASP A 112 -14.41 -17.42 8.90
N TYR A 113 -13.15 -17.58 9.31
CA TYR A 113 -12.53 -18.88 9.47
C TYR A 113 -13.29 -19.76 10.47
N TYR A 114 -13.82 -19.15 11.54
CA TYR A 114 -14.65 -19.81 12.53
C TYR A 114 -16.11 -19.85 12.05
N LYS A 115 -16.49 -20.95 11.40
CA LYS A 115 -17.82 -21.14 10.80
C LYS A 115 -18.98 -20.85 11.76
N TYR A 116 -18.81 -21.17 13.05
CA TYR A 116 -19.83 -20.95 14.07
C TYR A 116 -20.13 -19.47 14.32
N ARG A 117 -19.18 -18.55 14.12
CA ARG A 117 -19.43 -17.10 14.25
C ARG A 117 -20.31 -16.59 13.11
N ASN A 118 -20.26 -17.26 11.95
CA ASN A 118 -21.02 -16.96 10.74
C ASN A 118 -20.92 -15.48 10.31
N LEU A 119 -19.76 -14.86 10.59
CA LEU A 119 -19.46 -13.49 10.20
C LEU A 119 -18.94 -13.47 8.76
N ASN A 120 -19.27 -12.40 8.06
CA ASN A 120 -18.76 -12.16 6.72
C ASN A 120 -18.83 -10.67 6.44
N PHE A 121 -17.91 -10.21 5.62
CA PHE A 121 -17.95 -8.84 5.16
C PHE A 121 -17.52 -8.72 3.71
N ARG A 122 -17.97 -7.65 3.09
CA ARG A 122 -17.45 -7.13 1.83
C ARG A 122 -17.27 -5.63 1.98
N SER A 123 -16.19 -5.10 1.43
CA SER A 123 -15.95 -3.67 1.40
C SER A 123 -15.47 -3.23 0.02
N THR A 124 -15.87 -2.05 -0.39
CA THR A 124 -15.35 -1.39 -1.60
C THR A 124 -14.51 -0.20 -1.16
N ASN A 125 -13.24 -0.20 -1.53
CA ASN A 125 -12.23 0.65 -0.91
C ASN A 125 -11.49 1.47 -1.97
N TRP A 126 -11.16 2.71 -1.61
CA TRP A 126 -10.19 3.53 -2.31
C TRP A 126 -8.93 3.66 -1.46
N GLU A 127 -7.76 3.65 -2.09
CA GLU A 127 -6.48 3.84 -1.43
C GLU A 127 -5.69 4.92 -2.16
N PHE A 128 -5.04 5.80 -1.39
CA PHE A 128 -4.04 6.75 -1.85
C PHE A 128 -2.73 6.49 -1.13
N ILE A 129 -1.67 6.18 -1.87
CA ILE A 129 -0.33 5.92 -1.32
C ILE A 129 0.67 6.95 -1.85
N LEU A 130 1.50 7.44 -0.93
CA LEU A 130 2.78 8.07 -1.25
C LEU A 130 3.91 7.16 -0.76
N SER A 131 4.79 6.74 -1.66
CA SER A 131 5.85 5.77 -1.37
C SER A 131 7.19 6.15 -1.96
N GLY A 132 8.25 5.66 -1.31
CA GLY A 132 9.59 5.58 -1.86
C GLY A 132 9.81 4.21 -2.48
N GLN A 133 10.32 4.17 -3.71
CA GLN A 133 10.67 2.94 -4.41
C GLN A 133 12.17 2.88 -4.64
N PHE A 134 12.82 1.83 -4.13
CA PHE A 134 14.22 1.54 -4.37
C PHE A 134 14.37 0.48 -5.46
N ASP A 135 14.88 0.90 -6.61
CA ASP A 135 15.26 0.00 -7.71
C ASP A 135 16.67 -0.57 -7.44
N PHE A 136 16.83 -1.90 -7.47
CA PHE A 136 18.14 -2.54 -7.21
C PHE A 136 19.18 -2.16 -8.26
N TYR A 137 18.77 -2.09 -9.53
CA TYR A 137 19.61 -1.60 -10.60
C TYR A 137 19.35 -0.12 -10.87
N PRO A 138 20.41 0.71 -10.96
CA PRO A 138 20.25 2.14 -11.19
C PRO A 138 19.61 2.42 -12.55
N TYR A 139 18.79 3.46 -12.60
CA TYR A 139 18.22 3.92 -13.86
C TYR A 139 19.30 4.63 -14.70
N GLU A 140 19.58 4.09 -15.88
CA GLU A 140 20.60 4.63 -16.78
C GLU A 140 20.00 5.25 -18.02
N LYS A 141 20.44 6.44 -18.45
CA LYS A 141 19.85 7.12 -19.61
C LYS A 141 20.04 6.35 -20.92
N MET A 142 21.12 5.56 -21.04
CA MET A 142 21.39 4.72 -22.21
C MET A 142 20.71 3.36 -22.07
N MET A 143 19.80 3.03 -22.98
CA MET A 143 19.02 1.79 -22.90
C MET A 143 19.87 0.52 -22.94
N ARG A 144 21.00 0.55 -23.66
CA ARG A 144 21.88 -0.62 -23.83
C ARG A 144 22.53 -1.09 -22.52
N ARG A 145 22.62 -0.22 -21.51
CA ARG A 145 23.16 -0.56 -20.19
C ARG A 145 22.07 -0.93 -19.16
N ARG A 146 20.79 -0.77 -19.52
CA ARG A 146 19.68 -1.15 -18.64
C ARG A 146 19.45 -2.65 -18.64
N PRO A 147 19.36 -3.29 -17.47
CA PRO A 147 18.96 -4.69 -17.39
C PRO A 147 17.55 -4.89 -17.95
N ARG A 148 17.24 -6.12 -18.37
CA ARG A 148 15.89 -6.49 -18.84
C ARG A 148 14.90 -6.57 -17.70
N ILE A 149 15.35 -7.01 -16.53
CA ILE A 149 14.56 -7.17 -15.31
C ILE A 149 15.20 -6.30 -14.23
N ASN A 150 14.39 -5.51 -13.53
CA ASN A 150 14.83 -4.71 -12.41
C ASN A 150 13.93 -4.98 -11.19
N PRO A 151 14.41 -5.78 -10.23
CA PRO A 151 13.75 -5.93 -8.94
C PRO A 151 13.72 -4.59 -8.20
N TYR A 152 12.65 -4.35 -7.46
CA TYR A 152 12.51 -3.19 -6.60
C TYR A 152 11.76 -3.53 -5.34
N ILE A 153 12.01 -2.74 -4.30
CA ILE A 153 11.19 -2.70 -3.08
C ILE A 153 10.57 -1.32 -2.97
N TYR A 154 9.42 -1.25 -2.31
CA TYR A 154 8.78 0.01 -2.01
C TYR A 154 8.25 0.01 -0.58
N ALA A 155 8.26 1.17 0.04
CA ALA A 155 7.63 1.41 1.32
C ALA A 155 7.02 2.81 1.33
N GLY A 156 5.90 2.98 2.01
CA GLY A 156 5.17 4.24 1.99
C GLY A 156 4.07 4.33 3.02
N ILE A 157 3.39 5.46 2.99
CA ILE A 157 2.24 5.77 3.82
C ILE A 157 1.07 6.17 2.93
N GLY A 158 -0.14 6.01 3.45
CA GLY A 158 -1.33 6.29 2.68
C GLY A 158 -2.58 6.43 3.54
N LEU A 159 -3.67 6.66 2.81
CA LEU A 159 -5.03 6.70 3.33
C LEU A 159 -5.86 5.67 2.56
N MET A 160 -6.71 4.95 3.27
CA MET A 160 -7.69 4.06 2.68
C MET A 160 -9.08 4.43 3.17
N THR A 161 -10.06 4.39 2.27
CA THR A 161 -11.46 4.40 2.64
C THR A 161 -11.98 2.97 2.75
N PHE A 162 -12.83 2.73 3.75
CA PHE A 162 -13.48 1.44 3.94
C PHE A 162 -14.96 1.62 4.28
N ASP A 163 -15.78 0.71 3.76
CA ASP A 163 -17.21 0.68 3.99
C ASP A 163 -17.65 -0.78 4.07
N PRO A 164 -17.62 -1.38 5.28
CA PRO A 164 -17.92 -2.79 5.45
C PRO A 164 -19.42 -3.05 5.39
N TRP A 165 -19.79 -4.05 4.60
CA TRP A 165 -21.14 -4.57 4.49
C TRP A 165 -21.12 -6.03 4.90
N GLY A 166 -22.10 -6.47 5.69
CA GLY A 166 -22.24 -7.85 6.13
C GLY A 166 -23.54 -8.44 5.61
N GLN A 167 -23.56 -9.76 5.45
CA GLN A 167 -24.74 -10.48 5.01
C GLN A 167 -25.58 -10.88 6.22
N PHE A 168 -26.87 -10.55 6.16
CA PHE A 168 -27.90 -10.98 7.09
C PHE A 168 -28.36 -12.41 6.75
N PRO A 169 -28.93 -13.18 7.70
CA PRO A 169 -29.40 -14.54 7.44
C PRO A 169 -30.41 -14.69 6.29
N ASP A 170 -31.16 -13.64 5.95
CA ASP A 170 -32.08 -13.61 4.81
C ASP A 170 -31.37 -13.41 3.44
N GLY A 171 -30.04 -13.29 3.47
CA GLY A 171 -29.19 -13.08 2.29
C GLY A 171 -28.97 -11.62 1.91
N LYS A 172 -29.66 -10.66 2.53
CA LYS A 172 -29.49 -9.23 2.24
C LYS A 172 -28.20 -8.69 2.86
N TRP A 173 -27.62 -7.70 2.19
CA TRP A 173 -26.41 -7.03 2.65
C TRP A 173 -26.77 -5.72 3.34
N HIS A 174 -26.28 -5.56 4.56
CA HIS A 174 -26.46 -4.35 5.36
C HIS A 174 -25.12 -3.67 5.61
N GLN A 175 -25.13 -2.34 5.63
CA GLN A 175 -23.96 -1.54 5.95
C GLN A 175 -23.67 -1.64 7.44
N LEU A 176 -22.54 -2.23 7.80
CA LEU A 176 -22.23 -2.61 9.19
C LEU A 176 -21.95 -1.38 10.06
N ARG A 177 -21.25 -0.39 9.51
CA ARG A 177 -20.92 0.86 10.20
C ARG A 177 -22.14 1.63 10.72
N GLN A 178 -23.28 1.57 10.04
CA GLN A 178 -24.52 2.24 10.49
C GLN A 178 -25.24 1.45 11.59
N LEU A 179 -24.96 0.14 11.69
CA LEU A 179 -25.57 -0.74 12.68
C LEU A 179 -24.83 -0.70 14.02
N GLU A 180 -23.61 -0.17 14.05
CA GLU A 180 -22.77 -0.07 15.26
C GLU A 180 -22.80 -1.41 16.02
N THR A 181 -22.47 -2.52 15.34
CA THR A 181 -22.65 -3.90 15.86
C THR A 181 -21.83 -4.20 17.11
N GLU A 182 -20.93 -3.30 17.51
CA GLU A 182 -20.10 -3.36 18.71
C GLU A 182 -20.34 -2.16 19.65
N HIS A 183 -21.48 -1.46 19.50
CA HIS A 183 -21.79 -0.16 20.14
C HIS A 183 -20.70 0.90 19.95
N THR A 184 -19.88 0.72 18.92
CA THR A 184 -18.71 1.53 18.65
C THR A 184 -18.89 2.20 17.31
N LYS A 185 -18.86 3.53 17.35
CA LYS A 185 -18.88 4.35 16.15
C LYS A 185 -17.46 4.53 15.61
N TYR A 186 -17.24 4.11 14.37
CA TYR A 186 -15.95 4.28 13.68
C TYR A 186 -16.10 5.06 12.35
N GLY A 187 -15.00 5.67 11.91
CA GLY A 187 -14.93 6.41 10.66
C GLY A 187 -14.81 5.51 9.42
N ASN A 188 -14.83 6.08 8.22
CA ASN A 188 -14.64 5.36 6.95
C ASN A 188 -13.26 5.60 6.33
N VAL A 189 -12.33 6.19 7.07
CA VAL A 189 -10.97 6.51 6.59
C VAL A 189 -9.96 5.98 7.60
N ALA A 190 -8.99 5.21 7.11
CA ALA A 190 -7.89 4.68 7.89
C ALA A 190 -6.55 5.17 7.32
N PHE A 191 -5.61 5.45 8.22
CA PHE A 191 -4.21 5.57 7.83
C PHE A 191 -3.61 4.19 7.64
N LEU A 192 -2.68 4.09 6.69
CA LEU A 192 -1.94 2.86 6.44
C LEU A 192 -0.48 3.14 6.14
N TYR A 193 0.33 2.14 6.41
CA TYR A 193 1.70 2.04 5.92
C TYR A 193 1.82 0.75 5.12
N THR A 194 2.60 0.80 4.05
CA THR A 194 2.75 -0.32 3.13
C THR A 194 4.22 -0.61 2.92
N ALA A 195 4.52 -1.90 2.77
CA ALA A 195 5.80 -2.39 2.30
C ALA A 195 5.55 -3.51 1.29
N GLY A 196 6.36 -3.54 0.25
CA GLY A 196 6.23 -4.54 -0.80
C GLY A 196 7.45 -4.62 -1.69
N PHE A 197 7.37 -5.55 -2.62
CA PHE A 197 8.40 -5.80 -3.62
C PHE A 197 7.76 -5.97 -4.99
N GLY A 198 8.56 -5.79 -6.02
CA GLY A 198 8.11 -5.98 -7.39
C GLY A 198 9.25 -6.20 -8.36
N LEU A 199 8.87 -6.60 -9.55
CA LEU A 199 9.75 -6.80 -10.69
C LEU A 199 9.29 -5.89 -11.82
N LYS A 200 10.23 -5.13 -12.38
CA LYS A 200 10.00 -4.28 -13.55
C LYS A 200 10.68 -4.90 -14.76
N PHE A 201 9.91 -5.23 -15.78
CA PHE A 201 10.37 -5.83 -17.03
C PHE A 201 10.42 -4.77 -18.12
N ARG A 202 11.59 -4.50 -18.66
CA ARG A 202 11.77 -3.53 -19.75
C ARG A 202 11.34 -4.15 -21.07
N TYR A 203 10.37 -3.53 -21.74
CA TYR A 203 9.97 -3.90 -23.10
C TYR A 203 10.62 -3.00 -24.16
N SER A 204 10.54 -1.68 -23.98
CA SER A 204 11.08 -0.68 -24.92
C SER A 204 11.71 0.51 -24.18
N TYR A 205 12.16 1.54 -24.91
CA TYR A 205 12.67 2.79 -24.33
C TYR A 205 11.61 3.50 -23.47
N LYS A 206 10.35 3.42 -23.89
CA LYS A 206 9.21 4.11 -23.27
C LYS A 206 8.32 3.20 -22.43
N TRP A 207 8.31 1.90 -22.69
CA TRP A 207 7.36 0.96 -22.08
C TRP A 207 8.08 -0.08 -21.23
N SER A 208 7.56 -0.29 -20.03
CA SER A 208 7.94 -1.40 -19.15
C SER A 208 6.68 -2.07 -18.60
N PHE A 209 6.75 -3.35 -18.31
CA PHE A 209 5.76 -4.06 -17.51
C PHE A 209 6.22 -4.11 -16.05
N MET A 210 5.28 -4.26 -15.13
CA MET A 210 5.60 -4.50 -13.73
C MET A 210 4.67 -5.52 -13.11
N VAL A 211 5.18 -6.23 -12.11
CA VAL A 211 4.43 -7.09 -11.21
C VAL A 211 4.88 -6.75 -9.80
N GLU A 212 3.95 -6.58 -8.87
CA GLU A 212 4.24 -6.24 -7.49
C GLU A 212 3.30 -6.94 -6.51
N GLY A 213 3.83 -7.24 -5.34
CA GLY A 213 3.08 -7.71 -4.18
C GLY A 213 3.45 -6.86 -2.98
N GLY A 214 2.48 -6.56 -2.13
CA GLY A 214 2.78 -5.83 -0.90
C GLY A 214 1.67 -5.93 0.13
N TYR A 215 2.07 -5.84 1.39
CA TYR A 215 1.16 -5.82 2.52
C TYR A 215 0.85 -4.38 2.93
N ARG A 216 -0.39 -4.15 3.35
CA ARG A 216 -0.85 -2.90 3.93
C ARG A 216 -1.16 -3.17 5.39
N TYR A 217 -0.41 -2.48 6.24
CA TYR A 217 -0.68 -2.41 7.66
C TYR A 217 -1.59 -1.22 7.89
N THR A 218 -2.76 -1.45 8.50
CA THR A 218 -3.68 -0.35 8.79
C THR A 218 -3.62 0.02 10.27
N THR A 219 -4.04 1.24 10.59
CA THR A 219 -4.13 1.72 11.97
C THR A 219 -5.47 1.41 12.62
N THR A 220 -6.38 0.75 11.90
CA THR A 220 -7.75 0.46 12.34
C THR A 220 -7.95 -1.04 12.53
N ASP A 221 -8.98 -1.37 13.28
CA ASP A 221 -9.42 -2.72 13.63
C ASP A 221 -10.84 -3.00 13.15
N HIS A 222 -11.33 -2.13 12.26
CA HIS A 222 -12.74 -2.08 11.87
C HIS A 222 -12.90 -2.20 10.34
N ILE A 223 -11.91 -2.75 9.64
CA ILE A 223 -12.05 -2.98 8.18
C ILE A 223 -13.15 -4.00 7.91
N ASP A 224 -13.33 -4.94 8.83
CA ASP A 224 -14.31 -6.02 8.77
C ASP A 224 -15.47 -5.90 9.76
N ASP A 225 -15.52 -4.81 10.55
CA ASP A 225 -16.49 -4.56 11.64
C ASP A 225 -16.35 -5.46 12.88
N VAL A 226 -15.16 -6.05 13.08
CA VAL A 226 -14.87 -6.97 14.18
C VAL A 226 -13.62 -6.51 14.93
N SER A 227 -13.79 -5.98 16.14
CA SER A 227 -12.67 -5.49 16.96
C SER A 227 -12.75 -5.94 18.41
N ILE A 228 -13.92 -5.88 19.03
CA ILE A 228 -14.03 -6.14 20.47
C ILE A 228 -13.86 -7.62 20.79
N GLN A 229 -13.31 -7.90 21.97
CA GLN A 229 -13.13 -9.27 22.41
C GLN A 229 -14.49 -9.92 22.66
N ASP A 230 -15.38 -9.32 23.44
CA ASP A 230 -16.62 -9.98 23.85
C ASP A 230 -17.82 -9.57 22.97
N TYR A 231 -18.79 -10.46 22.80
CA TYR A 231 -20.03 -10.11 22.12
C TYR A 231 -20.86 -9.14 22.97
N PRO A 232 -21.39 -8.03 22.40
CA PRO A 232 -22.37 -7.21 23.09
C PRO A 232 -23.65 -8.00 23.33
N ASP A 233 -24.34 -7.70 24.43
CA ASP A 233 -25.64 -8.31 24.72
C ASP A 233 -26.65 -7.91 23.64
N ALA A 234 -27.34 -8.88 23.05
CA ALA A 234 -28.37 -8.64 22.04
C ALA A 234 -29.50 -7.73 22.56
N SER A 235 -29.79 -7.78 23.87
CA SER A 235 -30.82 -6.95 24.50
C SER A 235 -30.47 -5.46 24.55
N SER A 236 -29.18 -5.12 24.42
CA SER A 236 -28.69 -3.74 24.49
C SER A 236 -28.90 -2.94 23.20
N PHE A 237 -29.30 -3.60 22.10
CA PHE A 237 -29.54 -2.95 20.82
C PHE A 237 -31.00 -2.50 20.68
N ASN A 238 -31.20 -1.20 20.41
CA ASN A 238 -32.52 -0.67 20.03
C ASN A 238 -32.99 -1.18 18.66
N ASN A 239 -32.04 -1.52 17.78
CA ASN A 239 -32.30 -2.07 16.45
C ASN A 239 -32.08 -3.58 16.47
N SER A 240 -33.14 -4.36 16.24
CA SER A 240 -33.07 -5.83 16.22
C SER A 240 -32.12 -6.37 15.14
N ILE A 241 -31.97 -5.67 14.02
CA ILE A 241 -31.01 -6.04 12.95
C ILE A 241 -29.58 -5.89 13.46
N ALA A 242 -29.28 -4.83 14.22
CA ALA A 242 -27.95 -4.61 14.78
C ALA A 242 -27.55 -5.72 15.75
N GLY A 243 -28.44 -6.11 16.67
CA GLY A 243 -28.21 -7.21 17.59
C GLY A 243 -27.99 -8.56 16.88
N GLN A 244 -28.78 -8.86 15.84
CA GLN A 244 -28.61 -10.09 15.07
C GLN A 244 -27.34 -10.10 14.22
N MET A 245 -26.92 -8.95 13.68
CA MET A 245 -25.65 -8.82 12.95
C MET A 245 -24.42 -8.81 13.88
N SER A 246 -24.60 -8.34 15.12
CA SER A 246 -23.60 -8.38 16.19
C SER A 246 -23.30 -9.81 16.66
N ASN A 247 -24.32 -10.67 16.72
CA ASN A 247 -24.09 -12.08 17.04
C ASN A 247 -24.88 -13.00 16.11
N LYS A 248 -24.22 -13.40 15.01
CA LYS A 248 -24.76 -14.35 14.04
C LYS A 248 -24.57 -15.82 14.44
N SER A 249 -23.85 -16.10 15.54
CA SER A 249 -23.56 -17.47 15.99
C SER A 249 -24.79 -18.21 16.50
N THR A 250 -25.78 -17.48 17.02
CA THR A 250 -27.05 -18.02 17.52
C THR A 250 -27.89 -18.71 16.43
N ASN A 251 -27.63 -18.40 15.16
CA ASN A 251 -28.31 -18.99 14.00
C ASN A 251 -27.55 -20.21 13.42
N PHE A 252 -26.43 -20.61 14.03
CA PHE A 252 -25.65 -21.76 13.61
C PHE A 252 -26.07 -23.00 14.42
N PRO A 253 -26.56 -24.09 13.79
CA PRO A 253 -26.95 -25.29 14.53
C PRO A 253 -25.71 -25.93 15.16
N TYR A 254 -25.54 -25.74 16.46
CA TYR A 254 -24.45 -26.31 17.23
C TYR A 254 -24.76 -27.77 17.58
N ASN A 255 -24.00 -28.71 17.00
CA ASN A 255 -23.94 -30.07 17.51
C ASN A 255 -22.89 -30.09 18.62
N GLY A 256 -23.28 -30.47 19.84
CA GLY A 256 -22.51 -30.35 21.08
C GLY A 256 -21.13 -31.04 21.16
N SER A 257 -20.57 -31.49 20.05
CA SER A 257 -19.27 -32.14 19.89
C SER A 257 -18.16 -31.23 19.34
N ASP A 258 -18.47 -30.02 18.89
CA ASP A 258 -17.45 -29.09 18.39
C ASP A 258 -16.76 -28.38 19.56
N ALA A 259 -15.44 -28.52 19.68
CA ALA A 259 -14.63 -28.03 20.82
C ALA A 259 -14.50 -26.48 20.92
N GLN A 260 -15.46 -25.74 20.37
CA GLN A 260 -15.46 -24.28 20.28
C GLN A 260 -16.83 -23.77 20.74
N THR A 261 -16.97 -23.57 22.04
CA THR A 261 -18.13 -22.86 22.60
C THR A 261 -18.20 -21.44 22.02
N PRO A 262 -19.37 -20.95 21.56
CA PRO A 262 -19.54 -19.65 20.88
C PRO A 262 -19.25 -18.37 21.72
N GLN A 263 -18.67 -18.48 22.91
CA GLN A 263 -18.75 -17.43 23.93
C GLN A 263 -17.49 -16.60 24.16
N ASP A 264 -16.31 -17.01 23.68
CA ASP A 264 -15.08 -16.42 24.25
C ASP A 264 -14.49 -15.25 23.45
N TYR A 265 -14.80 -15.10 22.15
CA TYR A 265 -14.34 -13.93 21.41
C TYR A 265 -15.05 -13.66 20.07
N ARG A 266 -15.39 -12.39 19.83
CA ARG A 266 -15.83 -11.82 18.55
C ARG A 266 -14.64 -11.40 17.69
N GLY A 267 -13.71 -10.62 18.24
CA GLY A 267 -12.49 -10.13 17.57
C GLY A 267 -11.31 -10.00 18.53
N ASN A 268 -10.27 -9.29 18.12
CA ASN A 268 -9.08 -9.06 18.93
C ASN A 268 -8.59 -7.61 18.82
N PRO A 269 -8.85 -6.76 19.83
CA PRO A 269 -8.55 -5.31 19.76
C PRO A 269 -7.05 -4.99 19.63
N LYS A 270 -6.20 -5.98 19.94
CA LYS A 270 -4.74 -5.86 19.91
C LYS A 270 -4.15 -6.12 18.52
N ASN A 271 -4.92 -6.66 17.57
CA ASN A 271 -4.39 -7.09 16.28
C ASN A 271 -5.05 -6.35 15.12
N LYS A 272 -4.39 -5.29 14.67
CA LYS A 272 -4.93 -4.44 13.59
C LYS A 272 -5.06 -5.17 12.27
N ASP A 273 -6.13 -4.85 11.57
CA ASP A 273 -6.43 -5.37 10.25
C ASP A 273 -5.36 -5.00 9.22
N GLY A 274 -5.19 -5.89 8.26
CA GLY A 274 -4.40 -5.62 7.07
C GLY A 274 -4.94 -6.33 5.85
N TYR A 275 -4.23 -6.13 4.74
CA TYR A 275 -4.57 -6.77 3.49
C TYR A 275 -3.36 -6.82 2.56
N PHE A 276 -3.36 -7.83 1.69
CA PHE A 276 -2.38 -7.97 0.64
C PHE A 276 -2.95 -7.46 -0.67
N ILE A 277 -2.11 -6.80 -1.47
CA ILE A 277 -2.40 -6.50 -2.87
C ILE A 277 -1.30 -7.09 -3.75
N PHE A 278 -1.72 -7.82 -4.78
CA PHE A 278 -0.88 -8.31 -5.86
C PHE A 278 -1.35 -7.67 -7.16
N SER A 279 -0.45 -7.00 -7.88
CA SER A 279 -0.79 -6.24 -9.07
C SER A 279 0.19 -6.51 -10.20
N ALA A 280 -0.31 -6.51 -11.43
CA ALA A 280 0.47 -6.44 -12.65
C ALA A 280 0.07 -5.19 -13.44
N GLY A 281 0.97 -4.64 -14.24
CA GLY A 281 0.68 -3.39 -14.93
C GLY A 281 1.72 -2.95 -15.94
N VAL A 282 1.46 -1.77 -16.50
CA VAL A 282 2.30 -1.16 -17.53
C VAL A 282 2.76 0.21 -17.04
N VAL A 283 4.04 0.51 -17.29
CA VAL A 283 4.68 1.78 -17.00
C VAL A 283 5.06 2.45 -18.31
N TYR A 284 4.64 3.71 -18.47
CA TYR A 284 5.08 4.58 -19.54
C TYR A 284 6.08 5.61 -19.02
N HIS A 285 7.24 5.71 -19.65
CA HIS A 285 8.31 6.62 -19.30
C HIS A 285 8.33 7.84 -20.23
N PHE A 286 8.20 9.04 -19.66
CA PHE A 286 8.37 10.28 -20.42
C PHE A 286 9.86 10.55 -20.63
N THR A 287 10.40 10.06 -21.75
CA THR A 287 11.78 10.33 -22.16
C THR A 287 11.83 11.49 -23.15
N LYS A 288 12.62 12.54 -22.87
CA LYS A 288 13.00 13.52 -23.91
C LYS A 288 13.91 12.84 -24.91
N ASN A 289 13.42 12.62 -26.13
CA ASN A 289 14.25 12.21 -27.25
C ASN A 289 15.40 13.21 -27.37
N HIS A 290 16.62 12.78 -27.08
CA HIS A 290 17.78 13.45 -27.65
C HIS A 290 17.77 13.05 -29.11
N LYS A 291 17.06 13.82 -29.96
CA LYS A 291 17.39 13.82 -31.38
C LYS A 291 18.90 14.08 -31.44
N PRO A 292 19.71 13.23 -32.09
CA PRO A 292 21.09 13.58 -32.33
C PRO A 292 21.08 14.95 -32.99
N LYS A 293 21.76 15.92 -32.38
CA LYS A 293 21.97 17.20 -33.03
C LYS A 293 22.99 16.93 -34.11
N PHE A 294 22.54 16.90 -35.36
CA PHE A 294 23.42 16.95 -36.52
C PHE A 294 23.88 18.40 -36.70
N LYS A 295 25.17 18.59 -36.99
CA LYS A 295 25.71 19.88 -37.42
C LYS A 295 25.96 19.77 -38.93
N GLY A 296 25.06 20.33 -39.74
CA GLY A 296 25.13 20.18 -41.21
C GLY A 296 25.03 18.72 -41.67
N ASN A 297 25.13 18.51 -42.99
CA ASN A 297 25.10 17.17 -43.59
C ASN A 297 26.26 16.32 -43.02
N ASP A 298 25.88 15.30 -42.25
CA ASP A 298 26.69 14.13 -41.90
C ASP A 298 27.84 14.26 -40.91
N GLN A 299 27.72 15.11 -39.88
CA GLN A 299 28.55 14.92 -38.67
C GLN A 299 27.71 14.86 -37.38
N LEU A 300 27.75 13.68 -36.75
CA LEU A 300 27.26 13.48 -35.38
C LEU A 300 28.13 14.30 -34.43
N LEU A 301 27.52 15.23 -33.69
CA LEU A 301 28.20 15.92 -32.60
C LEU A 301 28.59 14.89 -31.53
N ARG A 302 29.87 14.48 -31.54
CA ARG A 302 30.46 13.64 -30.50
C ARG A 302 30.40 14.41 -29.17
N LYS A 303 29.81 13.79 -28.14
CA LYS A 303 29.86 14.27 -26.75
C LYS A 303 31.04 13.64 -26.03
#